data_AF-A0A846BFJ0-F1
#
_entry.id   AF-A0A846BFJ0-F1
#
_cell.length_a   1.000
_cell.length_b   1.000
_cell.length_c   1.000
_cell.angle_alpha   90.00
_cell.angle_beta   90.00
_cell.angle_gamma   90.00
#
_symmetry.space_group_name_H-M   'P 1'
#
loop_
_entity.id
_entity.type
_entity.pdbx_description
1 polymer ?
#
loop_
_entity_poly.entity_id
_entity_poly.type
_entity_poly.pdbx_seq_one_letter_code
_entity_poly.pdbx_strand_id
1 'polypeptide(L)'
;MHSFNSEKKSTNLKLSHSNYISSEEWRKFDLDNQLIQLGLLLAQTWKDNHPEAQAGSETNIDECTLAVAIEMTIAGEAVGGSMGDLISEGAGVRAACLACRQVL
;
A
#
# COMPACT_ATOMS: atom_id res chain seq x y z
N MET A 1 -40.86 35.36 34.98
CA MET A 1 -39.59 34.76 34.51
C MET A 1 -39.45 33.41 35.18
N HIS A 2 -39.79 32.32 34.49
CA HIS A 2 -39.57 30.96 34.98
C HIS A 2 -38.38 30.38 34.21
N SER A 3 -37.25 30.22 34.91
CA SER A 3 -36.06 29.56 34.36
C SER A 3 -36.31 28.05 34.28
N PHE A 4 -36.29 27.52 33.07
CA PHE A 4 -36.26 26.08 32.81
C PHE A 4 -34.87 25.53 33.20
N ASN A 5 -34.80 24.72 34.25
CA ASN A 5 -33.65 23.88 34.55
C ASN A 5 -33.67 22.67 33.61
N SER A 6 -32.86 22.71 32.56
CA SER A 6 -32.62 21.57 31.68
C SER A 6 -31.59 20.64 32.33
N GLU A 7 -32.04 19.49 32.80
CA GLU A 7 -31.22 18.39 33.30
C GLU A 7 -30.27 17.90 32.19
N LYS A 8 -28.97 18.20 32.30
CA LYS A 8 -27.94 17.62 31.46
C LYS A 8 -27.70 16.17 31.89
N LYS A 9 -28.48 15.24 31.35
CA LYS A 9 -28.20 13.80 31.39
C LYS A 9 -26.99 13.52 30.49
N SER A 10 -25.80 13.46 31.08
CA SER A 10 -24.60 12.99 30.40
C SER A 10 -24.77 11.50 30.10
N THR A 11 -25.02 11.18 28.84
CA THR A 11 -24.91 9.83 28.32
C THR A 11 -23.45 9.41 28.43
N ASN A 12 -23.14 8.61 29.45
CA ASN A 12 -21.91 7.82 29.51
C ASN A 12 -21.96 6.80 28.36
N LEU A 13 -21.53 7.22 27.17
CA LEU A 13 -21.13 6.28 26.13
C LEU A 13 -19.89 5.57 26.66
N LYS A 14 -20.07 4.35 27.15
CA LYS A 14 -18.95 3.42 27.37
C LYS A 14 -18.23 3.31 26.03
N LEU A 15 -17.01 3.83 25.98
CA LEU A 15 -16.10 3.70 24.87
C LEU A 15 -15.85 2.19 24.69
N SER A 16 -16.63 1.54 23.83
CA SER A 16 -16.33 0.18 23.40
C SER A 16 -14.93 0.21 22.81
N HIS A 17 -14.03 -0.61 23.35
CA HIS A 17 -12.61 -0.65 23.04
C HIS A 17 -12.29 -0.28 21.59
N SER A 18 -11.73 0.91 21.40
CA SER A 18 -11.04 1.29 20.18
C SER A 18 -9.95 0.24 19.94
N ASN A 19 -10.05 -0.51 18.83
CA ASN A 19 -8.94 -1.35 18.36
C ASN A 19 -7.78 -0.41 18.02
N TYR A 20 -6.90 -0.15 18.99
CA TYR A 20 -5.71 0.64 18.77
C TYR A 20 -4.78 -0.15 17.85
N ILE A 21 -4.52 0.40 16.65
CA ILE A 21 -3.48 -0.11 15.75
C ILE A 21 -2.13 0.10 16.45
N SER A 22 -1.33 -0.95 16.57
CA SER A 22 0.00 -0.88 17.14
C SER A 22 0.92 0.00 16.29
N SER A 23 1.98 0.54 16.89
CA SER A 23 2.98 1.32 16.15
C SER A 23 3.67 0.51 15.05
N GLU A 24 3.77 -0.81 15.23
CA GLU A 24 4.37 -1.72 14.27
C GLU A 24 3.46 -1.94 13.05
N GLU A 25 2.16 -2.17 13.28
CA GLU A 25 1.17 -2.27 12.21
C GLU A 25 1.07 -0.99 11.39
N TRP A 26 1.14 0.18 12.05
CA TRP A 26 1.20 1.47 11.37
C TRP A 26 2.44 1.62 10.50
N ARG A 27 3.60 1.21 11.01
CA ARG A 27 4.86 1.26 10.24
C ARG A 27 4.82 0.33 9.04
N LYS A 28 4.29 -0.89 9.19
CA LYS A 28 4.13 -1.84 8.08
C LYS A 28 3.21 -1.29 7.00
N PHE A 29 2.07 -0.70 7.41
CA PHE A 29 1.15 -0.04 6.49
C PHE A 29 1.81 1.10 5.71
N ASP A 30 2.59 1.96 6.38
CA ASP A 30 3.32 3.05 5.71
C ASP A 30 4.35 2.51 4.71
N LEU A 31 5.11 1.49 5.09
CA LEU A 31 6.09 0.85 4.20
C LEU A 31 5.43 0.17 2.99
N ASP A 32 4.32 -0.53 3.18
CA ASP A 32 3.55 -1.13 2.08
C ASP A 32 3.05 -0.05 1.10
N ASN A 33 2.59 1.10 1.60
CA ASN A 33 2.20 2.23 0.75
C ASN A 33 3.39 2.80 -0.03
N GLN A 34 4.55 2.95 0.61
CA GLN A 34 5.77 3.40 -0.06
C GLN A 34 6.21 2.43 -1.17
N LEU A 35 6.10 1.13 -0.93
CA LEU A 35 6.39 0.10 -1.93
C LEU A 35 5.43 0.18 -3.13
N ILE A 36 4.14 0.45 -2.91
CA ILE A 36 3.18 0.66 -4.00
C ILE A 36 3.54 1.90 -4.83
N GLN A 37 3.93 3.01 -4.18
CA GLN A 37 4.37 4.22 -4.90
C GLN A 37 5.61 3.96 -5.75
N LEU A 38 6.59 3.22 -5.23
CA LEU A 38 7.74 2.77 -6.00
C LEU A 38 7.31 1.88 -7.18
N GLY A 39 6.42 0.92 -6.92
CA GLY A 39 5.87 0.03 -7.93
C GLY A 39 5.16 0.78 -9.06
N LEU A 40 4.42 1.85 -8.74
CA LEU A 40 3.71 2.67 -9.74
C LEU A 40 4.66 3.38 -10.69
N LEU A 41 5.76 3.94 -10.17
CA LEU A 41 6.78 4.57 -11.01
C LEU A 41 7.40 3.56 -11.98
N LEU A 42 7.71 2.37 -11.49
CA LEU A 42 8.30 1.29 -12.28
C LEU A 42 7.32 0.73 -13.31
N ALA A 43 6.05 0.54 -12.92
CA ALA A 43 4.99 0.07 -13.80
C ALA A 43 4.70 1.07 -14.92
N GLN A 44 4.68 2.37 -14.63
CA GLN A 44 4.53 3.40 -15.66
C GLN A 44 5.72 3.40 -16.62
N THR A 45 6.94 3.29 -16.10
CA THR A 45 8.15 3.18 -16.92
C THR A 45 8.11 1.94 -17.81
N TRP A 46 7.63 0.82 -17.27
CA TRP A 46 7.42 -0.40 -18.05
C TRP A 46 6.39 -0.19 -19.15
N LYS A 47 5.24 0.44 -18.87
CA LYS A 47 4.20 0.74 -19.86
C LYS A 47 4.71 1.66 -20.97
N ASP A 48 5.49 2.67 -20.63
CA ASP A 48 6.07 3.60 -21.59
C ASP A 48 7.05 2.88 -22.54
N ASN A 49 7.74 1.84 -22.07
CA ASN A 49 8.62 0.99 -22.86
C ASN A 49 7.89 -0.12 -23.65
N HIS A 50 6.63 -0.41 -23.32
CA HIS A 50 5.79 -1.41 -23.98
C HIS A 50 4.46 -0.77 -24.42
N PRO A 51 4.50 0.14 -25.42
CA PRO A 51 3.31 0.86 -25.87
C PRO A 51 2.20 -0.08 -26.38
N GLU A 52 2.56 -1.26 -26.88
CA GLU A 52 1.66 -2.31 -27.35
C GLU A 52 0.92 -3.07 -26.24
N ALA A 53 1.38 -2.97 -24.99
CA ALA A 53 0.74 -3.65 -23.86
C ALA A 53 -0.72 -3.22 -23.71
N GLN A 54 -1.63 -4.18 -23.59
CA GLN A 54 -3.06 -3.91 -23.54
C GLN A 54 -3.55 -3.76 -22.11
N ALA A 55 -4.44 -2.79 -21.92
CA ALA A 55 -5.11 -2.59 -20.65
C ALA A 55 -5.97 -3.80 -20.28
N GLY A 56 -5.88 -4.27 -19.03
CA GLY A 56 -6.59 -5.46 -18.54
C GLY A 56 -6.15 -6.81 -19.12
N SER A 57 -5.08 -6.88 -19.91
CA SER A 57 -4.50 -8.14 -20.40
C SER A 57 -3.74 -8.84 -19.28
N GLU A 58 -4.22 -10.00 -18.83
CA GLU A 58 -3.54 -10.75 -17.75
C GLU A 58 -2.09 -11.10 -18.13
N THR A 59 -1.79 -11.42 -19.40
CA THR A 59 -0.41 -11.65 -19.84
C THR A 59 0.47 -10.41 -19.66
N ASN A 60 -0.01 -9.22 -20.05
CA ASN A 60 0.81 -8.01 -19.89
C ASN A 60 0.90 -7.57 -18.43
N ILE A 61 -0.15 -7.82 -17.63
CA ILE A 61 -0.12 -7.60 -16.19
C ILE A 61 0.92 -8.51 -15.53
N ASP A 62 1.00 -9.79 -15.92
CA ASP A 62 1.98 -10.75 -15.38
C ASP A 62 3.42 -10.36 -15.78
N GLU A 63 3.63 -9.99 -17.05
CA GLU A 63 4.94 -9.51 -17.56
C GLU A 63 5.40 -8.24 -16.84
N CYS A 64 4.51 -7.25 -16.70
CA CYS A 64 4.78 -6.03 -15.94
C CYS A 64 5.09 -6.37 -14.48
N THR A 65 4.27 -7.22 -13.84
CA THR A 65 4.42 -7.58 -12.43
C THR A 65 5.77 -8.23 -12.18
N LEU A 66 6.18 -9.16 -13.05
CA LEU A 66 7.48 -9.81 -12.95
C LEU A 66 8.63 -8.80 -13.09
N ALA A 67 8.58 -7.95 -14.11
CA ALA A 67 9.63 -6.96 -14.35
C ALA A 67 9.76 -5.96 -13.18
N VAL A 68 8.65 -5.41 -12.72
CA VAL A 68 8.62 -4.46 -11.59
C VAL A 68 9.07 -5.13 -10.30
N ALA A 69 8.65 -6.37 -10.03
CA ALA A 69 9.08 -7.09 -8.83
C ALA A 69 10.59 -7.35 -8.81
N ILE A 70 11.21 -7.64 -9.97
CA ILE A 70 12.65 -7.80 -10.08
C ILE A 70 13.37 -6.50 -9.73
N GLU A 71 12.97 -5.38 -10.33
CA GLU A 71 13.58 -4.06 -10.05
C GLU A 71 13.43 -3.66 -8.58
N MET A 72 12.26 -3.90 -7.98
CA MET A 72 12.04 -3.67 -6.56
C MET A 72 12.93 -4.57 -5.69
N THR A 73 13.14 -5.82 -6.09
CA THR A 73 14.04 -6.74 -5.38
C THR A 73 15.48 -6.25 -5.41
N ILE A 74 15.97 -5.85 -6.58
CA ILE A 74 17.32 -5.29 -6.75
C ILE A 74 17.50 -4.04 -5.88
N ALA A 75 16.52 -3.13 -5.90
CA ALA A 75 16.54 -1.94 -5.06
C ALA A 75 16.51 -2.30 -3.55
N GLY A 76 15.70 -3.29 -3.18
CA GLY A 76 15.61 -3.78 -1.80
C GLY A 76 16.92 -4.37 -1.29
N GLU A 77 17.59 -5.19 -2.09
CA GLU A 77 18.90 -5.76 -1.79
C GLU A 77 19.98 -4.67 -1.63
N ALA A 78 19.94 -3.64 -2.48
CA ALA A 78 20.90 -2.54 -2.44
C ALA A 78 20.71 -1.63 -1.21
N VAL A 79 19.46 -1.36 -0.82
CA VAL A 79 19.14 -0.50 0.34
C VAL A 79 19.27 -1.26 1.66
N GLY A 80 18.83 -2.52 1.70
CA GLY A 80 18.76 -3.34 2.91
C GLY A 80 17.77 -2.82 3.97
N GLY A 81 17.98 -3.23 5.22
CA GLY A 81 17.15 -2.85 6.36
C GLY A 81 15.68 -3.28 6.24
N SER A 82 14.79 -2.61 6.98
CA SER A 82 13.38 -3.03 7.07
C SER A 82 12.63 -3.01 5.73
N MET A 83 13.09 -2.20 4.76
CA MET A 83 12.46 -2.16 3.43
C MET A 83 12.95 -3.33 2.56
N GLY A 84 14.25 -3.65 2.61
CA GLY A 84 14.79 -4.85 1.96
C GLY A 84 14.21 -6.15 2.53
N ASP A 85 14.00 -6.21 3.86
CA ASP A 85 13.38 -7.35 4.53
C ASP A 85 11.93 -7.56 4.05
N LEU A 86 11.12 -6.50 4.02
CA LEU A 86 9.74 -6.59 3.53
C LEU A 86 9.64 -6.99 2.06
N ILE A 87 10.53 -6.47 1.21
CA ILE A 87 10.60 -6.86 -0.21
C ILE A 87 10.92 -8.35 -0.33
N SER A 88 11.88 -8.83 0.45
CA SER A 88 12.27 -10.25 0.51
C SER A 88 11.15 -11.15 1.03
N GLU A 89 10.29 -10.65 1.91
CA GLU A 89 9.05 -11.30 2.38
C GLU A 89 7.89 -11.22 1.35
N GLY A 90 8.18 -10.78 0.12
CA GLY A 90 7.22 -10.73 -0.98
C GLY A 90 6.32 -9.49 -1.00
N ALA A 91 6.60 -8.47 -0.19
CA ALA A 91 5.88 -7.19 -0.29
C ALA A 91 6.14 -6.49 -1.63
N GLY A 92 7.33 -6.67 -2.21
CA GLY A 92 7.67 -6.15 -3.53
C GLY A 92 6.77 -6.72 -4.64
N VAL A 93 6.53 -8.04 -4.63
CA VAL A 93 5.66 -8.70 -5.61
C VAL A 93 4.21 -8.21 -5.50
N ARG A 94 3.69 -8.04 -4.27
CA ARG A 94 2.34 -7.53 -4.06
C ARG A 94 2.19 -6.09 -4.54
N ALA A 95 3.16 -5.24 -4.21
CA ALA A 95 3.19 -3.85 -4.67
C ALA A 95 3.30 -3.75 -6.20
N ALA A 96 4.17 -4.55 -6.81
CA ALA A 96 4.31 -4.66 -8.26
C ALA A 96 3.00 -5.07 -8.95
N CYS A 97 2.32 -6.10 -8.43
CA CYS A 97 1.06 -6.58 -8.98
C CYS A 97 -0.03 -5.50 -8.92
N LEU A 98 -0.18 -4.83 -7.77
CA LEU A 98 -1.14 -3.74 -7.60
C LEU A 98 -0.83 -2.56 -8.52
N ALA A 99 0.44 -2.18 -8.63
CA ALA A 99 0.87 -1.09 -9.49
C ALA A 99 0.62 -1.39 -10.98
N CYS A 100 1.01 -2.58 -11.45
CA CYS A 100 0.80 -2.97 -12.84
C CYS A 100 -0.67 -3.05 -13.22
N ARG A 101 -1.56 -3.53 -12.33
CA ARG A 101 -3.02 -3.51 -12.54
C ARG A 101 -3.63 -2.10 -12.50
N GLN A 102 -2.93 -1.11 -11.94
CA GLN A 102 -3.39 0.28 -11.96
C GLN A 102 -2.98 1.00 -13.25
N VAL A 103 -1.86 0.62 -13.83
CA VAL A 103 -1.31 1.22 -15.06
C VAL A 103 -1.87 0.56 -16.33
N LEU A 104 -2.10 -0.76 -16.28
CA LEU A 104 -2.67 -1.59 -17.35
C LEU A 104 -4.10 -1.98 -17.00
#